data_AF-A0A1W9TLJ1-F1
#
_entry.id   AF-A0A1W9TLJ1-F1
#
_cell.length_a   1.000
_cell.length_b   1.000
_cell.length_c   1.000
_cell.angle_alpha   90.00
_cell.angle_beta   90.00
_cell.angle_gamma   90.00
#
_symmetry.space_group_name_H-M   'P 1'
#
loop_
_entity.id
_entity.type
_entity.pdbx_description
1 polymer ?
#
loop_
_entity_poly.entity_id
_entity_poly.type
_entity_poly.pdbx_seq_one_letter_code
_entity_poly.pdbx_strand_id
1 'polypeptide(L)' 'MLVKGKKRLPIGLSDFRMLREKNSYYVDKSMFIKDVIDSGQVILITRPRR' A
#
# COMPACT_ATOMS: atom_id res chain seq x y z
N MET A 1 -21.01 4.48 22.00
CA MET A 1 -20.92 4.95 20.60
C MET A 1 -19.48 4.90 20.14
N LEU A 2 -19.08 3.86 19.39
CA LEU A 2 -17.78 3.86 18.72
C LEU A 2 -17.92 4.78 17.50
N VAL A 3 -17.19 5.90 17.49
CA VAL A 3 -16.95 6.63 16.24
C VAL A 3 -16.46 5.57 15.25
N LYS A 4 -17.11 5.45 14.09
CA LYS A 4 -16.72 4.52 13.02
C LYS A 4 -15.37 5.01 12.48
N GLY A 5 -14.32 4.77 13.26
CA GLY A 5 -13.03 5.42 13.17
C GLY A 5 -12.28 4.90 11.96
N LYS A 6 -11.58 5.81 11.26
CA LYS A 6 -10.68 5.47 10.17
C LYS A 6 -9.73 4.34 10.63
N LYS A 7 -9.56 3.31 9.79
CA LYS A 7 -8.59 2.23 10.06
C LYS A 7 -7.19 2.83 10.24
N ARG A 8 -6.32 2.16 10.98
CA ARG A 8 -4.93 2.63 11.12
C ARG A 8 -4.14 2.30 9.86
N LEU A 9 -3.20 3.19 9.50
CA LEU A 9 -2.20 2.89 8.47
C LEU A 9 -1.23 1.84 9.04
N PRO A 10 -0.91 0.77 8.29
CA PRO A 10 -0.04 -0.31 8.76
C PRO A 10 1.45 0.03 8.61
N ILE A 11 1.89 1.13 9.23
CA ILE A 11 3.30 1.55 9.14
C ILE A 11 4.17 0.46 9.78
N GLY A 12 5.15 -0.04 9.01
CA GLY A 12 6.06 -1.10 9.45
C GLY A 12 5.46 -2.51 9.50
N LEU A 13 4.25 -2.72 8.94
CA LEU A 13 3.57 -4.00 8.99
C LEU A 13 3.35 -4.57 7.59
N SER A 14 4.09 -5.63 7.27
CA SER A 14 4.09 -6.28 5.94
C SER A 14 3.35 -7.63 5.91
N ASP A 15 3.01 -8.21 7.06
CA ASP A 15 2.30 -9.49 7.13
C ASP A 15 0.79 -9.29 6.92
N PHE A 16 0.24 -10.01 5.94
CA PHE A 16 -1.17 -9.93 5.55
C PHE A 16 -2.15 -10.42 6.60
N ARG A 17 -1.80 -11.44 7.38
CA ARG A 17 -2.67 -11.95 8.46
C ARG A 17 -2.81 -10.88 9.53
N MET A 18 -1.69 -10.28 9.92
CA MET A 18 -1.69 -9.19 10.90
C MET A 18 -2.48 -7.96 10.41
N LEU A 19 -2.46 -7.64 9.10
CA LEU A 19 -3.28 -6.56 8.53
C LEU A 19 -4.78 -6.81 8.74
N ARG A 20 -5.22 -8.05 8.50
CA ARG A 20 -6.62 -8.48 8.64
C ARG A 20 -7.05 -8.47 10.10
N GLU A 21 -6.25 -9.09 10.97
CA GLU A 21 -6.52 -9.18 12.41
C GLU A 21 -6.60 -7.81 13.07
N LYS A 22 -5.71 -6.88 12.69
CA LYS A 22 -5.69 -5.52 13.23
C LYS A 22 -6.69 -4.57 12.58
N ASN A 23 -7.48 -5.05 11.61
CA ASN A 23 -8.41 -4.24 10.81
C ASN A 23 -7.75 -2.95 10.26
N SER A 24 -6.51 -3.07 9.78
CA SER A 24 -5.73 -1.97 9.22
C SER A 24 -6.09 -1.72 7.75
N TYR A 25 -5.67 -0.57 7.21
CA TYR A 25 -5.74 -0.37 5.76
C TYR A 25 -4.78 -1.31 5.04
N TYR A 26 -5.23 -1.93 3.96
CA TYR A 26 -4.37 -2.61 2.99
C TYR A 26 -4.27 -1.73 1.75
N VAL A 27 -3.04 -1.50 1.28
CA VAL A 27 -2.78 -0.76 0.04
C VAL A 27 -2.51 -1.77 -1.05
N ASP A 28 -3.52 -2.04 -1.86
CA ASP A 28 -3.34 -2.83 -3.08
C ASP A 28 -2.58 -2.00 -4.12
N LYS A 29 -1.50 -2.56 -4.64
CA LYS A 29 -0.62 -1.93 -5.65
C LYS A 29 -0.63 -2.70 -6.97
N SER A 30 -1.52 -3.68 -7.13
CA SER A 30 -1.56 -4.54 -8.32
C SER A 30 -1.77 -3.75 -9.60
N MET A 31 -2.65 -2.73 -9.58
CA MET A 31 -2.85 -1.83 -10.73
C MET A 31 -1.60 -1.01 -11.05
N PHE A 32 -0.90 -0.50 -10.04
CA PHE A 32 0.36 0.21 -10.25
C PHE A 32 1.43 -0.70 -10.86
N ILE A 33 1.51 -1.97 -10.43
CA ILE A 33 2.42 -2.96 -11.02
C ILE A 33 2.07 -3.19 -12.49
N LYS A 34 0.78 -3.30 -12.82
CA LYS A 34 0.33 -3.39 -14.21
C LYS A 34 0.78 -2.16 -15.02
N ASP A 35 0.53 -0.95 -14.52
CA ASP A 35 0.93 0.28 -15.19
C ASP A 35 2.45 0.35 -15.40
N VAL A 36 3.24 -0.16 -14.45
CA VAL A 36 4.70 -0.28 -14.55
C VAL A 36 5.10 -1.30 -15.62
N ILE A 37 4.47 -2.47 -15.68
CA ILE A 37 4.79 -3.51 -16.67
C ILE A 37 4.39 -3.06 -18.08
N ASP A 38 3.23 -2.42 -18.21
CA ASP A 38 2.70 -1.91 -19.48
C ASP A 38 3.43 -0.63 -19.94
N SER A 39 4.22 -0.02 -19.05
CA SER A 39 5.08 1.10 -19.42
C SER A 39 6.28 0.64 -20.26
N GLY A 40 6.89 1.56 -20.99
CA GLY A 40 7.95 1.23 -21.96
C GLY A 40 9.20 0.58 -21.35
N GLN A 41 10.19 0.28 -22.19
CA GLN A 41 11.42 -0.43 -21.78
C GLN A 41 12.20 0.21 -20.62
N VAL A 42 12.03 1.51 -20.39
CA VAL A 42 12.73 2.26 -19.34
C VAL A 42 11.74 3.12 -18.55
N ILE A 43 11.81 3.04 -17.23
CA ILE A 43 11.01 3.84 -16.29
C ILE A 43 11.94 4.65 -15.40
N LEU A 44 11.76 5.97 -15.39
CA LEU A 44 12.47 6.85 -14.46
C LEU A 44 11.64 7.06 -13.19
N ILE A 45 11.96 6.34 -12.13
CA ILE A 45 11.37 6.56 -10.79
C ILE A 45 12.28 7.47 -9.95
N THR A 46 11.75 8.61 -9.51
CA THR A 46 12.50 9.53 -8.64
C THR A 46 12.70 8.90 -7.27
N ARG A 47 13.93 8.93 -6.75
CA ARG A 47 14.20 8.56 -5.36
C ARG A 47 13.47 9.52 -4.41
N PRO A 48 12.73 9.04 -3.40
CA PRO A 48 12.14 9.92 -2.41
C PRO A 48 13.23 10.77 -1.73
N ARG A 49 13.05 12.09 -1.66
CA ARG A 49 13.89 12.93 -0.79
C ARG A 49 13.56 12.60 0.66
N ARG A 50 14.62 12.50 1.47
CA ARG A 50 14.57 12.14 2.89
C ARG A 50 14.02 13.30 3.72
#